data_AF-A0A520RG36-F1
#
_entry.id   AF-A0A520RG36-F1
#
_cell.length_a   1.000
_cell.length_b   1.000
_cell.length_c   1.000
_cell.angle_alpha   90.00
_cell.angle_beta   90.00
_cell.angle_gamma   90.00
#
_symmetry.space_group_name_H-M   'P 1'
#
loop_
_entity.id
_entity.type
_entity.pdbx_description
1 polymer ?
#
loop_
_entity_poly.entity_id
_entity_poly.type
_entity_poly.pdbx_seq_one_letter_code
_entity_poly.pdbx_strand_id
1 'polypeptide(L)'
;MKVSRRNAIKKTAAGLTSMMIAPQFLRAAEAVKPFGEDHANLETLTTGEWWKRPGNLTTPLKNGRKAAPPNLNIPRNQVVVFALYTQQNAVLKLTAQLFPLKPGEARQVRLELKFPKEDWKEVAQAEVLYP
;
A
#
# COMPACT_ATOMS: atom_id res chain seq x y z
N MET A 1 30.34 44.46 -19.28
CA MET A 1 30.20 44.08 -17.85
C MET A 1 30.75 42.67 -17.64
N LYS A 2 31.80 42.50 -16.82
CA LYS A 2 32.35 41.17 -16.48
C LYS A 2 31.47 40.51 -15.42
N VAL A 3 30.78 39.43 -15.76
CA VAL A 3 29.99 38.65 -14.80
C VAL A 3 30.96 37.82 -13.94
N SER A 4 31.02 38.13 -12.64
CA SER A 4 31.82 37.38 -11.66
C SER A 4 31.16 36.05 -11.30
N ARG A 5 31.96 34.99 -11.16
CA ARG A 5 31.53 33.63 -10.77
C ARG A 5 30.66 33.61 -9.50
N ARG A 6 30.88 34.54 -8.56
CA ARG A 6 30.07 34.69 -7.35
C ARG A 6 28.64 35.17 -7.62
N ASN A 7 28.44 35.97 -8.67
CA ASN A 7 27.11 36.45 -9.06
C ASN A 7 26.34 35.41 -9.89
N ALA A 8 27.03 34.49 -10.56
CA ALA A 8 26.40 33.35 -11.22
C ALA A 8 25.83 32.36 -10.19
N ILE A 9 26.60 32.00 -9.16
CA ILE A 9 26.18 31.05 -8.11
C ILE A 9 24.95 31.56 -7.34
N LYS A 10 24.87 32.86 -7.05
CA LYS A 10 23.70 33.46 -6.39
C LYS A 10 22.44 33.47 -7.27
N LYS A 11 22.59 33.50 -8.61
CA LYS A 11 21.46 33.45 -9.55
C LYS A 11 20.97 32.03 -9.81
N THR A 12 21.82 31.01 -9.67
CA THR A 12 21.45 29.60 -9.87
C THR A 12 20.63 29.04 -8.70
N ALA A 13 20.75 29.60 -7.49
CA ALA A 13 19.99 29.15 -6.32
C ALA A 13 18.48 29.47 -6.38
N ALA A 14 18.05 30.39 -7.25
CA ALA A 14 16.64 30.79 -7.39
C ALA A 14 15.84 29.91 -8.37
N GLY A 15 16.48 28.93 -9.02
CA GLY A 15 15.88 28.12 -10.10
C GLY A 15 15.54 26.68 -9.74
N LEU A 16 15.69 26.26 -8.48
CA LEU A 16 15.15 24.99 -8.02
C LEU A 16 13.67 25.20 -7.69
N THR A 17 12.82 25.27 -8.72
CA THR A 17 11.42 24.88 -8.57
C THR A 17 11.45 23.44 -8.09
N SER A 18 11.35 23.26 -6.77
CA SER A 18 11.00 21.98 -6.17
C SER A 18 9.71 21.57 -6.84
N MET A 19 9.81 20.67 -7.80
CA MET A 19 8.68 20.03 -8.42
C MET A 19 8.08 19.21 -7.28
N MET A 20 7.17 19.82 -6.53
CA MET A 20 6.45 19.15 -5.47
C MET A 20 5.61 18.09 -6.16
N ILE A 21 6.16 16.88 -6.27
CA ILE A 21 5.40 15.70 -6.61
C ILE A 21 4.45 15.53 -5.45
N ALA A 22 3.25 16.08 -5.59
CA ALA A 22 2.21 15.94 -4.60
C ALA A 22 1.95 14.43 -4.42
N PRO A 23 1.74 13.92 -3.20
CA PRO A 23 1.59 12.47 -2.96
C PRO A 23 0.45 11.85 -3.79
N GLN A 24 -0.55 12.65 -4.17
CA GLN A 24 -1.60 12.30 -5.13
C GLN A 24 -1.08 11.85 -6.50
N PHE A 25 0.06 12.34 -6.97
CA PHE A 25 0.67 11.97 -8.25
C PHE A 25 1.26 10.55 -8.24
N LEU A 26 1.57 10.02 -7.04
CA LEU A 26 2.05 8.65 -6.85
C LEU A 26 0.90 7.68 -6.55
N ARG A 27 -0.34 8.16 -6.39
CA ARG A 27 -1.49 7.28 -6.15
C ARG A 27 -1.98 6.71 -7.47
N ALA A 28 -1.70 5.43 -7.71
CA ALA A 28 -2.38 4.68 -8.75
C ALA A 28 -3.88 4.53 -8.38
N ALA A 29 -4.76 4.68 -9.36
CA ALA A 29 -6.18 4.39 -9.19
C ALA A 29 -6.39 2.88 -9.21
N GLU A 30 -7.33 2.37 -8.42
CA GLU A 30 -7.68 0.95 -8.46
C GLU A 30 -8.13 0.55 -9.87
N ALA A 31 -7.30 -0.26 -10.52
CA ALA A 31 -7.59 -0.79 -11.84
C ALA A 31 -8.28 -2.16 -11.69
N VAL A 32 -9.42 -2.32 -12.38
CA VAL A 32 -10.10 -3.63 -12.46
C VAL A 32 -9.23 -4.64 -13.23
N LYS A 33 -8.46 -4.17 -14.21
CA LYS A 33 -7.56 -4.97 -15.06
C LYS A 33 -6.16 -4.33 -15.09
N PRO A 34 -5.35 -4.49 -14.04
CA PRO A 34 -4.06 -3.78 -13.91
C PRO A 34 -3.05 -4.17 -15.01
N PHE A 35 -3.24 -5.33 -15.65
CA PHE A 35 -2.39 -5.83 -16.73
C PHE A 35 -2.99 -5.65 -18.13
N GLY A 36 -4.02 -4.81 -18.28
CA GLY A 36 -4.69 -4.55 -19.55
C GLY A 36 -5.68 -5.65 -19.96
N GLU A 37 -6.28 -5.48 -21.14
CA GLU A 37 -7.33 -6.37 -21.67
C GLU A 37 -6.78 -7.75 -22.06
N ASP A 38 -5.61 -7.79 -22.71
CA ASP A 38 -4.97 -9.03 -23.16
C ASP A 38 -4.61 -9.97 -22.00
N HIS A 39 -4.46 -9.40 -20.80
CA HIS A 39 -4.07 -10.10 -19.58
C HIS A 39 -5.00 -9.81 -18.41
N ALA A 40 -6.29 -9.63 -18.69
CA ALA A 40 -7.31 -9.25 -17.72
C ALA A 40 -7.42 -10.20 -16.50
N ASN A 41 -6.99 -11.46 -16.65
CA ASN A 41 -7.10 -12.49 -15.62
C ASN A 41 -5.82 -12.74 -14.80
N LEU A 42 -4.73 -11.99 -15.05
CA LEU A 42 -3.47 -12.19 -14.32
C LEU A 42 -3.56 -11.77 -12.85
N GLU A 43 -4.32 -10.71 -12.56
CA GLU A 43 -4.60 -10.30 -11.19
C GLU A 43 -6.10 -10.38 -10.95
N THR A 44 -6.56 -11.54 -10.49
CA THR A 44 -7.96 -11.74 -10.08
C THR A 44 -8.08 -11.94 -8.57
N LEU A 45 -6.95 -12.07 -7.86
CA LEU A 45 -6.94 -12.38 -6.44
C LEU A 45 -7.30 -11.14 -5.60
N THR A 46 -6.95 -9.94 -6.07
CA THR A 46 -7.06 -8.69 -5.31
C THR A 46 -7.86 -7.58 -6.00
N THR A 47 -8.36 -7.79 -7.22
CA THR A 47 -9.12 -6.80 -8.02
C THR A 47 -10.59 -7.20 -8.17
N GLY A 48 -11.42 -6.22 -8.55
CA GLY A 48 -12.86 -6.43 -8.74
C GLY A 48 -13.55 -6.92 -7.46
N GLU A 49 -14.57 -7.77 -7.60
CA GLU A 49 -15.28 -8.37 -6.47
C GLU A 49 -14.56 -9.63 -5.92
N TRP A 50 -13.25 -9.50 -5.67
CA TRP A 50 -12.38 -10.62 -5.30
C TRP A 50 -12.94 -11.45 -4.14
N TRP A 51 -13.61 -10.83 -3.16
CA TRP A 51 -14.19 -11.50 -1.99
C TRP A 51 -15.35 -12.45 -2.30
N LYS A 52 -16.00 -12.33 -3.46
CA LYS A 52 -17.08 -13.23 -3.90
C LYS A 52 -16.57 -14.46 -4.65
N ARG A 53 -15.27 -14.53 -4.94
CA ARG A 53 -14.71 -15.62 -5.74
C ARG A 53 -14.78 -16.95 -4.97
N PRO A 54 -14.90 -18.08 -5.68
CA PRO A 54 -15.00 -19.39 -5.04
C PRO A 54 -13.86 -19.71 -4.07
N GLY A 55 -12.63 -19.22 -4.32
CA GLY A 55 -11.47 -19.40 -3.42
C GLY A 55 -11.63 -18.77 -2.04
N ASN A 56 -12.55 -17.82 -1.91
CA ASN A 56 -12.88 -17.10 -0.69
C ASN A 56 -14.16 -17.63 -0.01
N LEU A 57 -14.82 -18.59 -0.63
CA LEU A 57 -16.04 -19.21 -0.13
C LEU A 57 -15.71 -20.59 0.45
N THR A 58 -16.42 -20.97 1.50
CA THR A 58 -16.33 -22.32 2.08
C THR A 58 -17.05 -23.37 1.23
N THR A 59 -17.85 -22.93 0.26
CA THR A 59 -18.64 -23.79 -0.62
C THR A 59 -17.76 -24.41 -1.72
N PRO A 60 -17.81 -25.74 -1.92
CA PRO A 60 -17.14 -26.39 -3.04
C PRO A 60 -17.61 -25.86 -4.39
N LEU A 61 -16.71 -25.83 -5.37
CA LEU A 61 -17.09 -25.60 -6.77
C LEU A 61 -17.94 -26.76 -7.29
N LYS A 62 -18.55 -26.56 -8.47
CA LYS A 62 -19.24 -27.63 -9.21
C LYS A 62 -18.38 -28.90 -9.26
N ASN A 63 -19.03 -30.05 -9.13
CA ASN A 63 -18.42 -31.38 -9.13
C ASN A 63 -17.45 -31.64 -7.97
N GLY A 64 -17.63 -30.97 -6.83
CA GLY A 64 -16.84 -31.20 -5.61
C GLY A 64 -15.40 -30.70 -5.70
N ARG A 65 -15.05 -29.93 -6.73
CA ARG A 65 -13.72 -29.33 -6.87
C ARG A 65 -13.50 -28.32 -5.76
N LYS A 66 -12.32 -28.33 -5.14
CA LYS A 66 -11.91 -27.24 -4.25
C LYS A 66 -11.49 -26.05 -5.09
N ALA A 67 -11.84 -24.85 -4.63
CA ALA A 67 -11.33 -23.64 -5.26
C ALA A 67 -9.83 -23.50 -5.01
N ALA A 68 -9.13 -22.89 -5.98
CA ALA A 68 -7.70 -22.68 -5.86
C ALA A 68 -7.41 -21.69 -4.71
N PRO A 69 -6.50 -22.03 -3.79
CA PRO A 69 -6.05 -21.11 -2.73
C PRO A 69 -5.29 -19.90 -3.34
N PRO A 70 -5.06 -18.81 -2.59
CA PRO A 70 -5.43 -18.61 -1.17
C PRO A 70 -6.81 -17.95 -0.96
N ASN A 71 -7.41 -18.17 0.22
CA ASN A 71 -8.54 -17.38 0.70
C ASN A 71 -8.01 -16.03 1.22
N LEU A 72 -8.36 -14.95 0.56
CA LEU A 72 -8.01 -13.57 0.92
C LEU A 72 -9.12 -12.84 1.69
N ASN A 73 -10.32 -13.41 1.79
CA ASN A 73 -11.45 -12.83 2.52
C ASN A 73 -11.40 -13.23 4.00
N ILE A 74 -10.38 -12.73 4.68
CA ILE A 74 -10.13 -12.96 6.11
C ILE A 74 -10.81 -11.86 6.94
N PRO A 75 -11.30 -12.16 8.16
CA PRO A 75 -11.82 -11.15 9.08
C PRO A 75 -10.83 -10.00 9.28
N ARG A 76 -11.33 -8.76 9.29
CA ARG A 76 -10.50 -7.53 9.37
C ARG A 76 -9.74 -7.37 10.68
N ASN A 77 -10.12 -8.10 11.72
CA ASN A 77 -9.38 -8.16 12.98
C ASN A 77 -8.27 -9.24 12.98
N GLN A 78 -8.09 -9.97 11.88
CA GLN A 78 -7.11 -11.05 11.71
C GLN A 78 -6.16 -10.80 10.53
N VAL A 79 -6.14 -9.58 9.95
CA VAL A 79 -5.30 -9.25 8.80
C VAL A 79 -3.94 -8.71 9.23
N VAL A 80 -2.89 -9.52 9.05
CA VAL A 80 -1.50 -9.06 8.96
C VAL A 80 -0.91 -9.76 7.74
N VAL A 81 -0.43 -9.01 6.75
CA VAL A 81 0.07 -9.59 5.48
C VAL A 81 1.53 -9.99 5.61
N PHE A 82 2.40 -9.02 5.76
CA PHE A 82 3.84 -9.19 5.69
C PHE A 82 4.44 -7.83 6.00
N ALA A 83 5.33 -7.77 7.00
CA ALA A 83 6.04 -6.55 7.34
C ALA A 83 7.54 -6.85 7.32
N LEU A 84 8.27 -6.15 6.46
CA LEU A 84 9.72 -6.09 6.56
C LEU A 84 10.07 -4.88 7.42
N TYR A 85 10.88 -5.10 8.45
CA TYR A 85 11.32 -4.02 9.30
C TYR A 85 12.82 -4.10 9.59
N THR A 86 13.40 -2.93 9.82
CA THR A 86 14.76 -2.79 10.35
C THR A 86 14.73 -1.78 11.47
N GLN A 87 15.46 -2.06 12.55
CA GLN A 87 15.63 -1.12 13.65
C GLN A 87 17.12 -0.83 13.82
N GLN A 88 17.46 0.45 13.98
CA GLN A 88 18.81 0.90 14.32
C GLN A 88 18.75 2.27 14.99
N ASN A 89 19.54 2.50 16.04
CA ASN A 89 19.65 3.79 16.74
C ASN A 89 18.29 4.41 17.09
N ALA A 90 17.40 3.61 17.68
CA ALA A 90 16.04 4.01 18.05
C ALA A 90 15.13 4.43 16.86
N VAL A 91 15.50 4.12 15.62
CA VAL A 91 14.66 4.31 14.43
C VAL A 91 14.13 2.97 13.96
N LEU A 92 12.81 2.85 13.85
CA LEU A 92 12.13 1.73 13.20
C LEU A 92 11.73 2.13 11.78
N LYS A 93 12.23 1.40 10.79
CA LYS A 93 11.71 1.45 9.41
C LYS A 93 10.88 0.21 9.18
N LEU A 94 9.68 0.40 8.65
CA LEU A 94 8.73 -0.67 8.40
C LEU A 94 8.11 -0.49 7.02
N THR A 95 8.06 -1.57 6.25
CA THR A 95 7.29 -1.66 5.01
C THR A 95 6.33 -2.82 5.17
N ALA A 96 5.04 -2.54 4.99
CA ALA A 96 4.00 -3.55 5.06
C ALA A 96 3.24 -3.61 3.73
N GLN A 97 2.94 -4.81 3.29
CA GLN A 97 1.84 -5.04 2.38
C GLN A 97 0.60 -5.37 3.23
N LEU A 98 -0.60 -5.15 2.72
CA LEU A 98 -1.86 -5.39 3.42
C LEU A 98 -2.75 -6.30 2.57
N PHE A 99 -3.73 -6.97 3.21
CA PHE A 99 -4.76 -7.71 2.48
C PHE A 99 -5.57 -6.73 1.62
N PRO A 100 -6.13 -7.17 0.49
CA PRO A 100 -6.93 -6.29 -0.36
C PRO A 100 -8.09 -5.69 0.42
N LEU A 101 -8.35 -4.41 0.18
CA LEU A 101 -9.45 -3.67 0.78
C LEU A 101 -10.74 -3.93 -0.02
N LYS A 102 -11.89 -3.84 0.67
CA LYS A 102 -13.20 -3.75 0.04
C LYS A 102 -13.48 -2.30 -0.39
N PRO A 103 -14.41 -2.10 -1.34
CA PRO A 103 -14.90 -0.78 -1.68
C PRO A 103 -15.36 -0.01 -0.43
N GLY A 104 -14.93 1.23 -0.28
CA GLY A 104 -15.30 2.12 0.82
C GLY A 104 -14.54 1.90 2.14
N GLU A 105 -13.66 0.90 2.25
CA GLU A 105 -12.78 0.77 3.42
C GLU A 105 -11.75 1.89 3.46
N ALA A 106 -11.38 2.31 4.67
CA ALA A 106 -10.42 3.40 4.88
C ALA A 106 -9.01 2.98 4.38
N ARG A 107 -8.39 3.83 3.56
CA ARG A 107 -7.01 3.67 3.09
C ARG A 107 -6.00 4.23 4.09
N GLN A 108 -6.19 3.93 5.35
CA GLN A 108 -5.29 4.37 6.41
C GLN A 108 -4.90 3.18 7.27
N VAL A 109 -3.59 3.02 7.47
CA VAL A 109 -3.03 2.05 8.41
C VAL A 109 -2.47 2.79 9.61
N ARG A 110 -2.63 2.19 10.78
CA ARG A 110 -2.08 2.69 12.04
C ARG A 110 -1.10 1.69 12.59
N LEU A 111 0.04 2.16 13.09
CA LEU A 111 0.99 1.37 13.85
C LEU A 111 0.74 1.64 15.32
N GLU A 112 0.41 0.59 16.06
CA GLU A 112 0.29 0.62 17.51
C GLU A 112 1.41 -0.19 18.14
N LEU A 113 1.98 0.32 19.22
CA LEU A 113 2.97 -0.38 20.03
C LEU A 113 2.42 -0.54 21.44
N LYS A 114 2.68 -1.70 22.05
CA LYS A 114 2.38 -1.97 23.45
C LYS A 114 3.63 -1.77 24.29
N PHE A 115 3.62 -0.76 25.14
CA PHE A 115 4.73 -0.50 26.06
C PHE A 115 4.53 -1.27 27.38
N PRO A 116 5.61 -1.56 28.14
CA PRO A 116 5.49 -2.26 29.40
C PRO A 116 4.56 -1.52 30.37
N LYS A 117 3.55 -2.23 30.92
CA LYS A 117 2.55 -1.69 31.85
C LYS A 117 1.65 -0.58 31.26
N GLU A 118 1.62 -0.42 29.94
CA GLU A 118 0.72 0.49 29.24
C GLU A 118 -0.20 -0.28 28.28
N ASP A 119 -1.31 0.35 27.92
CA ASP A 119 -2.18 -0.12 26.85
C ASP A 119 -1.54 0.11 25.47
N TRP A 120 -2.18 -0.42 24.42
CA TRP A 120 -1.77 -0.15 23.05
C TRP A 120 -1.84 1.34 22.75
N LYS A 121 -0.74 1.86 22.22
CA LYS A 121 -0.62 3.27 21.84
C LYS A 121 -0.31 3.38 20.37
N GLU A 122 -1.09 4.19 19.67
CA GLU A 122 -0.80 4.57 18.30
C GLU A 122 0.45 5.44 18.24
N VAL A 123 1.42 5.06 17.40
CA VAL A 123 2.71 5.75 17.27
C VAL A 123 2.97 6.28 15.87
N ALA A 124 2.24 5.80 14.86
CA ALA A 124 2.31 6.32 13.49
C ALA A 124 1.04 5.96 12.70
N GLN A 125 0.77 6.76 11.66
CA GLN A 125 -0.20 6.45 10.62
C GLN A 125 0.45 6.58 9.25
N ALA A 126 -0.03 5.79 8.30
CA ALA A 126 0.33 5.90 6.90
C ALA A 126 -0.90 5.67 6.02
N GLU A 127 -0.84 6.20 4.82
CA GLU A 127 -1.84 5.91 3.80
C GLU A 127 -1.55 4.58 3.10
N VAL A 128 -2.58 3.82 2.77
CA VAL A 128 -2.48 2.62 1.95
C VAL A 128 -2.50 2.98 0.47
N LEU A 129 -1.36 2.80 -0.18
CA LEU A 129 -1.20 3.07 -1.61
C LEU A 129 -1.60 1.83 -2.42
N TYR A 130 -2.28 2.06 -3.54
CA TYR A 130 -2.45 1.03 -4.57
C TYR A 130 -1.15 0.99 -5.41
N PRO A 131 -0.65 -0.22 -5.74
CA PRO A 131 0.58 -0.38 -6.53
C PRO A 131 0.47 0.17 -7.96
#